data_AF-A0AAV3XD04-F1
#
_entry.id   AF-A0AAV3XD04-F1
#
_cell.length_a   1.000
_cell.length_b   1.000
_cell.length_c   1.000
_cell.angle_alpha   90.00
_cell.angle_beta   90.00
_cell.angle_gamma   90.00
#
_symmetry.space_group_name_H-M   'P 1'
#
loop_
_entity.id
_entity.type
_entity.pdbx_description
1 polymer ?
#
loop_
_entity_poly.entity_id
_entity_poly.type
_entity_poly.pdbx_seq_one_letter_code
_entity_poly.pdbx_strand_id
1 'polypeptide(L)'
;MYLIRLQSAVNSQARLAATERASCSIQRFYDNCKSGHPGKKGYPKLQKNNRSVEYKQTGWKLSENRKSINFIDKCGIGRLKLFGAYDLHYYQIDQIKRVRIIRRSDGYYVQFAIDATRHISIQPTGKTIGLHVGISAFYTDSQGHQVENTRHLLQSEKAPSAVAVPHF
;
A
#
# COMPACT_ATOMS: atom_id res chain seq x y z
N MET A 1 -41.14 18.36 -4.75
CA MET A 1 -39.69 18.50 -4.49
C MET A 1 -39.16 17.16 -3.97
N TYR A 2 -38.80 16.24 -4.87
CA TYR A 2 -38.28 14.93 -4.48
C TYR A 2 -36.78 15.06 -4.19
N LEU A 3 -36.43 15.13 -2.90
CA LEU A 3 -35.07 14.92 -2.42
C LEU A 3 -34.73 13.44 -2.62
N ILE A 4 -34.16 13.11 -3.78
CA ILE A 4 -33.49 11.83 -4.00
C ILE A 4 -32.30 11.80 -3.04
N ARG A 5 -32.49 11.25 -1.85
CA ARG A 5 -31.38 10.80 -1.01
C ARG A 5 -30.68 9.69 -1.79
N LEU A 6 -29.62 10.05 -2.51
CA LEU A 6 -28.62 9.08 -2.98
C LEU A 6 -28.01 8.44 -1.73
N GLN A 7 -28.61 7.35 -1.29
CA GLN A 7 -28.11 6.58 -0.16
C GLN A 7 -26.81 5.93 -0.60
N SER A 8 -25.69 6.52 -0.18
CA SER A 8 -24.37 6.09 -0.62
C SER A 8 -24.08 4.66 -0.15
N ALA A 9 -23.76 3.77 -1.08
CA ALA A 9 -23.50 2.34 -0.82
C ALA A 9 -22.25 2.06 0.06
N VAL A 10 -21.34 3.03 0.18
CA VAL A 10 -20.04 2.88 0.85
C VAL A 10 -19.80 4.04 1.83
N ASN A 11 -19.07 3.81 2.91
CA ASN A 11 -18.64 4.82 3.88
C ASN A 11 -18.05 6.11 3.26
N SER A 12 -18.27 7.26 3.90
CA SER A 12 -17.79 8.57 3.42
C SER A 12 -16.27 8.67 3.31
N GLN A 13 -15.52 8.06 4.22
CA GLN A 13 -14.05 8.08 4.21
C GLN A 13 -13.48 7.28 3.05
N ALA A 14 -14.10 6.16 2.70
CA ALA A 14 -13.71 5.38 1.52
C ALA A 14 -13.90 6.17 0.23
N ARG A 15 -14.98 6.96 0.14
CA ARG A 15 -15.20 7.88 -0.99
C ARG A 15 -14.17 9.00 -1.01
N LEU A 16 -13.91 9.62 0.13
CA LEU A 16 -12.90 10.69 0.25
C LEU A 16 -11.53 10.20 -0.22
N ALA A 17 -11.11 9.01 0.23
CA ALA A 17 -9.85 8.42 -0.20
C ALA A 17 -9.81 8.14 -1.71
N ALA A 18 -10.95 7.76 -2.34
CA ALA A 18 -11.03 7.61 -3.79
C ALA A 18 -10.93 8.96 -4.52
N THR A 19 -11.61 9.98 -4.02
CA THR A 19 -11.55 11.35 -4.57
C THR A 19 -10.12 11.91 -4.50
N GLU A 20 -9.44 11.75 -3.36
CA GLU A 20 -8.06 12.21 -3.20
C GLU A 20 -7.09 11.52 -4.17
N ARG A 21 -7.27 10.21 -4.43
CA ARG A 21 -6.49 9.51 -5.45
C ARG A 21 -6.75 10.07 -6.85
N ALA A 22 -7.99 10.38 -7.18
CA ALA A 22 -8.34 11.00 -8.46
C ALA A 22 -7.71 12.39 -8.59
N SER A 23 -7.86 13.24 -7.57
CA SER A 23 -7.25 14.58 -7.52
C SER A 23 -5.74 14.52 -7.66
N CYS A 24 -5.07 13.60 -6.94
CA CYS A 24 -3.62 13.43 -7.01
C CYS A 24 -3.18 12.98 -8.42
N SER A 25 -3.96 12.13 -9.09
CA SER A 25 -3.67 11.73 -10.48
C SER A 25 -3.83 12.88 -11.47
N ILE A 26 -4.83 13.74 -11.28
CA ILE A 26 -5.05 14.93 -12.11
C ILE A 26 -3.90 15.92 -11.90
N GLN A 27 -3.50 16.16 -10.66
CA GLN A 27 -2.38 17.04 -10.34
C GLN A 27 -1.08 16.56 -11.02
N ARG A 28 -0.77 15.27 -10.90
CA ARG A 28 0.38 14.65 -11.56
C ARG A 28 0.36 14.82 -13.07
N PHE A 29 -0.82 14.71 -13.70
CA PHE A 29 -0.97 14.94 -15.13
C PHE A 29 -0.56 16.39 -15.51
N TYR A 30 -1.07 17.39 -14.78
CA TYR A 30 -0.71 18.78 -15.04
C TYR A 30 0.77 19.07 -14.76
N ASP A 31 1.34 18.52 -13.69
CA ASP A 31 2.76 18.69 -13.36
C ASP A 31 3.66 18.08 -14.44
N ASN A 32 3.29 16.91 -14.98
CA ASN A 32 3.98 16.27 -16.11
C ASN A 32 3.88 17.09 -17.41
N CYS A 33 2.72 17.71 -17.66
CA CYS A 33 2.52 18.59 -18.81
C CYS A 33 3.42 19.84 -18.72
N LYS A 34 3.47 20.49 -17.55
CA LYS A 34 4.30 21.69 -17.30
C LYS A 34 5.80 21.41 -17.42
N SER A 35 6.24 20.26 -16.92
CA SER A 35 7.66 19.86 -16.92
C SER A 35 8.15 19.26 -18.24
N GLY A 36 7.27 19.11 -19.24
CA GLY A 36 7.68 18.71 -20.59
C GLY A 36 8.09 17.25 -20.79
N HIS A 37 8.00 16.39 -19.77
CA HIS A 37 8.51 15.01 -19.82
C HIS A 37 7.93 14.20 -21.00
N PRO A 38 8.77 13.68 -21.92
CA PRO A 38 8.32 12.80 -22.99
C PRO A 38 7.76 11.47 -22.42
N GLY A 39 6.69 10.94 -23.03
CA GLY A 39 6.08 9.66 -22.66
C GLY A 39 5.21 9.65 -21.37
N LYS A 40 5.25 10.71 -20.55
CA LYS A 40 4.50 10.79 -19.27
C LYS A 40 3.21 11.63 -19.33
N LYS A 41 2.82 12.09 -20.53
CA LYS A 41 1.67 12.98 -20.79
C LYS A 41 0.40 12.20 -21.17
N GLY A 42 0.06 11.18 -20.41
CA GLY A 42 -1.19 10.42 -20.59
C GLY A 42 -2.29 10.93 -19.65
N TYR A 43 -3.51 11.12 -20.16
CA TYR A 43 -4.65 11.47 -19.31
C TYR A 43 -4.88 10.39 -18.22
N PRO A 44 -5.22 10.80 -16.98
CA PRO A 44 -5.63 9.88 -15.93
C PRO A 44 -6.78 8.99 -16.38
N LYS A 45 -6.67 7.68 -16.16
CA LYS A 45 -7.74 6.71 -16.42
C LYS A 45 -8.13 6.01 -15.13
N LEU A 46 -9.42 5.73 -14.98
CA LEU A 46 -9.91 4.97 -13.83
C LEU A 46 -9.40 3.53 -13.90
N GLN A 47 -8.98 3.01 -12.74
CA GLN A 47 -8.60 1.62 -12.59
C GLN A 47 -9.85 0.74 -12.64
N LYS A 48 -9.86 -0.26 -13.53
CA LYS A 48 -10.99 -1.20 -13.69
C LYS A 48 -11.12 -2.20 -12.53
N ASN A 49 -9.99 -2.72 -12.03
CA ASN A 49 -9.96 -3.76 -11.00
C ASN A 49 -9.31 -3.21 -9.72
N ASN A 50 -10.01 -2.35 -8.99
CA ASN A 50 -9.54 -1.86 -7.70
C ASN A 50 -9.72 -2.94 -6.63
N ARG A 51 -8.60 -3.44 -6.10
CA ARG A 51 -8.54 -4.52 -5.11
C ARG A 51 -8.38 -3.99 -3.68
N SER A 52 -8.68 -2.72 -3.44
CA SER A 52 -8.47 -2.13 -2.13
C SER A 52 -9.46 -1.02 -1.76
N VAL A 53 -9.77 -0.96 -0.48
CA VAL A 53 -10.61 0.08 0.12
C VAL A 53 -9.89 0.65 1.33
N GLU A 54 -9.81 1.97 1.42
CA GLU A 54 -9.11 2.69 2.48
C GLU A 54 -10.11 3.48 3.33
N TYR A 55 -9.94 3.40 4.64
CA TYR A 55 -10.73 4.12 5.63
C TYR A 55 -9.76 4.91 6.50
N LYS A 56 -9.93 6.23 6.58
CA LYS A 56 -9.06 7.07 7.42
C LYS A 56 -9.44 6.92 8.89
N GLN A 57 -10.44 7.68 9.31
CA GLN A 57 -10.81 7.78 10.73
C GLN A 57 -12.10 7.04 11.11
N THR A 58 -12.98 6.76 10.14
CA THR A 58 -14.31 6.15 10.41
C THR A 58 -14.58 4.96 9.49
N GLY A 59 -15.61 4.17 9.82
CA GLY A 59 -15.98 2.97 9.07
C GLY A 59 -15.31 1.69 9.57
N TRP A 60 -14.52 1.77 10.64
CA TRP A 60 -13.89 0.64 11.29
C TRP A 60 -13.79 0.87 12.81
N LYS A 61 -13.77 -0.21 13.60
CA LYS A 61 -13.47 -0.20 15.04
C LYS A 61 -12.63 -1.43 15.38
N LEU A 62 -11.49 -1.23 16.04
CA LEU A 62 -10.72 -2.33 16.63
C LEU A 62 -11.35 -2.78 17.94
N SER A 63 -11.26 -4.07 18.26
CA SER A 63 -11.55 -4.55 19.61
C SER A 63 -10.50 -4.07 20.60
N GLU A 64 -10.85 -4.03 21.89
CA GLU A 64 -9.93 -3.62 22.97
C GLU A 64 -8.65 -4.46 22.98
N ASN A 65 -8.80 -5.77 22.78
CA ASN A 65 -7.68 -6.71 22.64
C ASN A 65 -7.04 -6.72 21.25
N ARG A 66 -7.41 -5.81 20.34
CA ARG A 66 -6.87 -5.63 18.97
C ARG A 66 -6.77 -6.90 18.10
N LYS A 67 -7.44 -8.00 18.48
CA LYS A 67 -7.47 -9.29 17.76
C LYS A 67 -8.62 -9.37 16.75
N SER A 68 -9.52 -8.40 16.75
CA SER A 68 -10.63 -8.33 15.81
C SER A 68 -10.88 -6.89 15.38
N ILE A 69 -11.39 -6.74 14.16
CA ILE A 69 -11.79 -5.45 13.60
C ILE A 69 -13.24 -5.57 13.11
N ASN A 70 -14.05 -4.56 13.41
CA ASN A 70 -15.42 -4.46 12.95
C ASN A 70 -15.54 -3.35 11.90
N PHE A 71 -15.93 -3.71 10.69
CA PHE A 71 -16.15 -2.75 9.60
C PHE A 71 -17.62 -2.33 9.57
N ILE A 72 -17.85 -1.02 9.64
CA ILE A 72 -19.16 -0.38 9.72
C ILE A 72 -19.33 0.52 8.50
N ASP A 73 -19.11 -0.04 7.32
CA ASP A 73 -19.05 0.69 6.05
C ASP A 73 -20.34 0.61 5.23
N LYS A 74 -21.38 0.01 5.81
CA LYS A 74 -22.68 -0.31 5.19
C LYS A 74 -22.61 -1.36 4.07
N CYS A 75 -21.44 -1.98 3.86
CA CYS A 75 -21.25 -3.02 2.86
C CYS A 75 -21.40 -4.44 3.44
N GLY A 76 -21.77 -4.58 4.72
CA GLY A 76 -22.08 -5.87 5.34
C GLY A 76 -20.86 -6.73 5.72
N ILE A 77 -19.65 -6.15 5.74
CA ILE A 77 -18.42 -6.90 6.10
C ILE A 77 -18.46 -7.40 7.55
N GLY A 78 -18.90 -6.54 8.49
CA GLY A 78 -19.04 -6.90 9.90
C GLY A 78 -17.70 -7.13 10.62
N ARG A 79 -17.71 -8.04 11.59
CA ARG A 79 -16.58 -8.33 12.48
C ARG A 79 -15.70 -9.43 11.92
N LEU A 80 -14.41 -9.12 11.74
CA LEU A 80 -13.38 -10.05 11.28
C LEU A 80 -12.34 -10.28 12.38
N LYS A 81 -11.83 -11.51 12.46
CA LYS A 81 -10.68 -11.84 13.32
C LYS A 81 -9.39 -11.53 12.57
N LEU A 82 -8.48 -10.82 13.22
CA LEU A 82 -7.16 -10.50 12.67
C LEU A 82 -6.21 -11.65 12.96
N PHE A 83 -5.53 -12.14 11.92
CA PHE A 83 -4.46 -13.12 12.01
C PHE A 83 -3.21 -12.50 11.41
N GLY A 84 -2.13 -12.43 12.18
CA GLY A 84 -0.87 -11.83 11.75
C GLY A 84 0.21 -11.92 12.83
N ALA A 85 1.46 -11.77 12.41
CA ALA A 85 2.62 -11.87 13.29
C ALA A 85 2.89 -10.59 14.11
N TYR A 86 2.36 -9.44 13.69
CA TYR A 86 2.60 -8.15 14.34
C TYR A 86 1.62 -7.92 15.49
N ASP A 87 2.16 -7.61 16.67
CA ASP A 87 1.34 -7.25 17.82
C ASP A 87 0.91 -5.78 17.74
N LEU A 88 -0.37 -5.56 17.38
CA LEU A 88 -0.96 -4.23 17.38
C LEU A 88 -1.05 -3.61 18.79
N HIS A 89 -0.91 -4.39 19.88
CA HIS A 89 -0.94 -3.83 21.24
C HIS A 89 0.17 -2.84 21.52
N TYR A 90 1.30 -2.97 20.81
CA TYR A 90 2.42 -2.04 20.93
C TYR A 90 2.01 -0.60 20.57
N TYR A 91 1.03 -0.43 19.68
CA TYR A 91 0.60 0.89 19.21
C TYR A 91 -0.68 1.35 19.88
N GLN A 92 -0.73 2.64 20.22
CA GLN A 92 -1.95 3.29 20.67
C GLN A 92 -2.93 3.44 19.51
N ILE A 93 -4.23 3.38 19.79
CA ILE A 93 -5.27 3.38 18.72
C ILE A 93 -5.27 4.71 17.95
N ASP A 94 -4.98 5.83 18.62
CA ASP A 94 -4.84 7.16 18.06
C ASP A 94 -3.66 7.31 17.08
N GLN A 95 -2.62 6.47 17.21
CA GLN A 95 -1.52 6.37 16.26
C GLN A 95 -1.95 5.71 14.96
N ILE A 96 -3.03 4.93 14.95
CA ILE A 96 -3.56 4.31 13.72
C ILE A 96 -4.33 5.36 12.93
N LYS A 97 -3.72 5.86 11.85
CA LYS A 97 -4.32 6.93 11.04
C LYS A 97 -5.23 6.41 9.94
N ARG A 98 -4.98 5.18 9.45
CA ARG A 98 -5.77 4.58 8.37
C ARG A 98 -5.79 3.06 8.47
N VAL A 99 -6.89 2.49 8.00
CA VAL A 99 -7.08 1.05 7.80
C VAL A 99 -7.42 0.81 6.34
N ARG A 100 -6.75 -0.15 5.70
CA ARG A 100 -6.98 -0.51 4.31
C ARG A 100 -7.23 -2.00 4.17
N ILE A 101 -8.34 -2.37 3.54
CA ILE A 101 -8.58 -3.74 3.09
C ILE A 101 -7.91 -3.92 1.74
N ILE A 102 -7.13 -4.98 1.56
CA ILE A 102 -6.41 -5.29 0.32
C ILE A 102 -6.67 -6.74 -0.07
N ARG A 103 -7.13 -6.96 -1.31
CA ARG A 103 -7.23 -8.29 -1.92
C ARG A 103 -5.95 -8.60 -2.70
N ARG A 104 -5.29 -9.68 -2.32
CA ARG A 104 -4.13 -10.28 -2.99
C ARG A 104 -4.53 -11.63 -3.58
N SER A 105 -3.59 -12.32 -4.23
CA SER A 105 -3.84 -13.64 -4.84
C SER A 105 -4.11 -14.74 -3.81
N ASP A 106 -3.51 -14.60 -2.64
CA ASP A 106 -3.53 -15.51 -1.50
C ASP A 106 -4.60 -15.19 -0.45
N GLY A 107 -5.24 -14.01 -0.53
CA GLY A 107 -6.35 -13.68 0.36
C GLY A 107 -6.61 -12.20 0.55
N TYR A 108 -7.31 -11.90 1.66
CA TYR A 108 -7.64 -10.54 2.08
C TYR A 108 -6.82 -10.14 3.29
N TYR A 109 -6.28 -8.93 3.24
CA TYR A 109 -5.42 -8.36 4.26
C TYR A 109 -5.98 -7.05 4.78
N VAL A 110 -5.78 -6.81 6.07
CA VAL A 110 -6.01 -5.51 6.70
C VAL A 110 -4.66 -4.86 6.95
N GLN A 111 -4.37 -3.78 6.24
CA GLN A 111 -3.17 -2.97 6.41
C GLN A 111 -3.47 -1.77 7.31
N PHE A 112 -2.63 -1.55 8.31
CA PHE A 112 -2.70 -0.41 9.22
C PHE A 112 -1.63 0.60 8.85
N ALA A 113 -2.01 1.86 8.66
CA ALA A 113 -1.07 2.98 8.56
C ALA A 113 -0.93 3.60 9.94
N ILE A 114 0.26 3.48 10.53
CA ILE A 114 0.54 3.87 11.90
C ILE A 114 1.51 5.05 11.89
N ASP A 115 1.15 6.10 12.60
CA ASP A 115 1.99 7.25 12.90
C ASP A 115 2.86 6.92 14.11
N ALA A 116 4.04 6.38 13.83
CA ALA A 116 5.00 5.98 14.86
C ALA A 116 6.42 6.37 14.44
N THR A 117 7.14 7.01 15.36
CA THR A 117 8.57 7.27 15.21
C THR A 117 9.34 6.01 15.54
N ARG A 118 10.05 5.45 14.56
CA ARG A 118 10.92 4.30 14.78
C ARG A 118 12.25 4.77 15.35
N HIS A 119 12.42 4.68 16.66
CA HIS A 119 13.72 4.85 17.30
C HIS A 119 14.49 3.54 17.19
N ILE A 120 15.53 3.52 16.36
CA ILE A 120 16.51 2.42 16.34
C ILE A 120 17.75 2.97 17.03
N SER A 121 18.05 2.50 18.24
CA SER A 121 19.29 2.85 18.93
C SER A 121 20.44 2.07 18.32
N ILE A 122 21.01 2.61 17.24
CA ILE A 122 22.21 2.05 16.62
C ILE A 122 23.39 2.87 17.15
N GLN A 123 24.41 2.21 17.69
CA GLN A 123 25.65 2.91 18.03
C GLN A 123 26.29 3.41 16.74
N PRO A 124 26.55 4.74 16.59
CA PRO A 124 27.20 5.26 15.41
C PRO A 124 28.59 4.63 15.27
N THR A 125 28.86 3.96 14.16
CA THR A 125 30.15 3.31 13.91
C THR A 125 31.28 4.30 13.59
N GLY A 126 30.97 5.59 13.43
CA GLY A 126 31.93 6.63 13.02
C GLY A 126 32.49 6.46 11.60
N LYS A 127 32.03 5.44 10.87
CA LYS A 127 32.45 5.12 9.50
C LYS A 127 31.41 5.64 8.52
N THR A 128 31.81 6.59 7.69
CA THR A 128 31.03 6.99 6.51
C THR A 128 31.32 6.01 5.39
N ILE A 129 30.29 5.35 4.87
CA ILE A 129 30.41 4.39 3.78
C ILE A 129 29.57 4.91 2.61
N GLY A 130 30.21 5.09 1.45
CA GLY A 130 29.50 5.34 0.20
C GLY A 130 28.99 4.03 -0.36
N LEU A 131 27.71 3.95 -0.73
CA LEU A 131 27.12 2.77 -1.38
C LEU A 131 26.84 3.09 -2.84
N HIS A 132 27.42 2.31 -3.75
CA HIS A 132 27.14 2.36 -5.18
C HIS A 132 26.35 1.11 -5.58
N VAL A 133 25.10 1.29 -6.01
CA VAL A 133 24.22 0.21 -6.46
C VAL A 133 24.30 0.05 -7.99
N GLY A 134 24.34 -1.18 -8.49
CA GLY A 134 24.55 -1.43 -9.92
C GLY A 134 23.95 -2.74 -10.44
N ILE A 135 24.11 -2.94 -11.75
CA ILE A 135 23.68 -4.19 -12.42
C ILE A 135 24.75 -5.28 -12.26
N SER A 136 26.03 -4.88 -12.24
CA SER A 136 27.17 -5.79 -12.05
C SER A 136 27.24 -6.36 -10.62
N ALA A 137 27.05 -5.51 -9.61
CA ALA A 137 27.00 -5.87 -8.19
C ALA A 137 25.75 -5.25 -7.54
N PHE A 138 25.12 -5.97 -6.62
CA PHE A 138 23.94 -5.48 -5.89
C PHE A 138 24.25 -4.17 -5.19
N TYR A 139 25.38 -4.13 -4.48
CA TYR A 139 26.06 -2.90 -4.13
C TYR A 139 27.56 -3.10 -4.00
N THR A 140 28.29 -2.02 -4.19
CA THR A 140 29.71 -1.86 -3.87
C THR A 140 29.84 -0.76 -2.84
N ASP A 141 30.58 -1.01 -1.77
CA ASP A 141 30.88 0.01 -0.77
C ASP A 141 32.22 0.72 -1.06
N SER A 142 32.43 1.89 -0.44
CA SER A 142 33.67 2.67 -0.61
C SER A 142 34.92 2.01 -0.01
N GLN A 143 34.76 0.88 0.69
CA GLN A 143 35.84 0.07 1.24
C GLN A 143 36.15 -1.14 0.35
N GLY A 144 35.54 -1.23 -0.84
CA GLY A 144 35.75 -2.29 -1.82
C GLY A 144 34.94 -3.56 -1.56
N HIS A 145 34.07 -3.60 -0.55
CA HIS A 145 33.16 -4.72 -0.34
C HIS A 145 32.09 -4.73 -1.42
N GLN A 146 31.86 -5.88 -2.02
CA GLN A 146 30.84 -6.06 -3.05
C GLN A 146 29.91 -7.21 -2.67
N VAL A 147 28.60 -6.95 -2.75
CA VAL A 147 27.60 -8.00 -2.69
C VAL A 147 27.15 -8.29 -4.10
N GLU A 148 27.25 -9.56 -4.51
CA GLU A 148 26.86 -9.97 -5.85
C GLU A 148 25.37 -9.72 -6.11
N ASN A 149 25.06 -9.32 -7.34
CA ASN A 149 23.69 -9.21 -7.78
C ASN A 149 23.15 -10.60 -8.11
N THR A 150 22.23 -11.10 -7.28
CA THR A 150 21.55 -12.39 -7.49
C THR A 150 20.71 -12.44 -8.78
N ARG A 151 20.55 -11.31 -9.49
CA ARG A 151 19.92 -11.20 -10.82
C ARG A 151 18.56 -11.92 -10.91
N HIS A 152 17.77 -11.85 -9.85
CA HIS A 152 16.47 -12.52 -9.77
C HIS A 152 15.54 -12.17 -10.94
N LEU A 153 15.60 -10.94 -11.46
CA LEU A 153 14.82 -10.51 -12.62
C LEU A 153 15.11 -11.37 -13.87
N LEU A 154 16.38 -11.58 -14.20
CA LEU A 154 16.81 -12.40 -15.35
C LEU A 154 16.45 -13.88 -15.18
N GLN A 155 16.45 -14.39 -13.95
CA GLN A 155 15.99 -15.75 -13.65
C GLN A 155 14.47 -15.87 -13.84
N SER A 156 13.71 -14.87 -13.39
CA SER A 156 12.24 -14.85 -13.55
C SER A 156 11.78 -14.62 -14.99
N GLU A 157 12.54 -13.88 -15.80
CA GLU A 157 12.25 -13.68 -17.22
C GLU A 157 12.58 -14.92 -18.08
N LYS A 158 13.55 -15.73 -17.67
CA LYS A 158 13.89 -17.01 -18.32
C LYS A 158 12.91 -18.13 -18.00
N ALA A 159 12.11 -18.01 -16.94
CA ALA A 159 11.01 -18.93 -16.68
C ALA A 159 9.85 -18.58 -17.63
N PRO A 160 9.55 -19.39 -18.66
CA PRO A 160 8.48 -19.07 -19.58
C PRO A 160 7.14 -19.12 -18.84
N SER A 161 6.25 -18.22 -19.24
CA SER A 161 4.81 -18.28 -19.03
C SER A 161 4.24 -19.62 -19.51
N ALA A 162 4.26 -20.63 -18.66
CA ALA A 162 3.59 -21.91 -18.89
C ALA A 162 2.93 -22.39 -17.60
N VAL A 163 1.90 -21.67 -17.17
CA VAL A 163 0.83 -22.28 -16.37
C VAL A 163 -0.41 -22.22 -17.24
N ALA A 164 -0.61 -23.29 -18.01
CA ALA A 164 -1.92 -23.58 -18.57
C ALA A 164 -2.87 -23.77 -17.37
N VAL A 165 -3.84 -22.86 -17.25
CA VAL A 165 -4.93 -23.00 -16.28
C VAL A 165 -5.79 -24.16 -16.79
N PRO A 166 -5.95 -25.27 -16.05
CA PRO A 166 -6.93 -26.29 -16.44
C PRO A 166 -8.31 -25.67 -16.32
N HIS A 167 -9.07 -25.72 -17.41
CA HIS A 167 -10.50 -25.50 -17.33
C HIS A 167 -11.14 -26.57 -16.43
N PHE A 168 -11.82 -26.11 -15.39
CA PHE A 168 -12.93 -26.81 -14.75
C PHE A 168 -14.10 -25.83 -14.72
#